data_AF-A0A2N0L627-F1
#
_entry.id   AF-A0A2N0L627-F1
#
_cell.length_a   1.000
_cell.length_b   1.000
_cell.length_c   1.000
_cell.angle_alpha   90.00
_cell.angle_beta   90.00
_cell.angle_gamma   90.00
#
_symmetry.space_group_name_H-M   'P 1'
#
loop_
_entity.id
_entity.type
_entity.pdbx_description
1 polymer ?
#
loop_
_entity_poly.entity_id
_entity_poly.type
_entity_poly.pdbx_seq_one_letter_code
_entity_poly.pdbx_strand_id
1 'polypeptide(L)'
;MSTYFLLMSLTQDGRNLMHEDPEVILHAAHSSDLTDVHCMGLYAVLGNYDFITVLEAPDNEAAARFSLELGVKAGVEIHTVPAVPVSRLDHRIQWPPTEDSPPIPKEFEDDDS
;
A
#
# COMPACT_ATOMS: atom_id res chain seq x y z
N MET A 1 6.09 -3.43 -13.06
CA MET A 1 5.84 -3.88 -11.68
C MET A 1 4.36 -3.74 -11.38
N SER A 2 3.85 -4.58 -10.49
CA SER A 2 2.47 -4.56 -10.01
C SER A 2 2.41 -3.88 -8.64
N THR A 3 1.32 -3.18 -8.37
CA THR A 3 1.10 -2.46 -7.11
C THR A 3 0.22 -3.29 -6.20
N TYR A 4 0.55 -3.35 -4.92
CA TYR A 4 -0.24 -4.04 -3.90
C TYR A 4 -0.42 -3.14 -2.67
N PHE A 5 -1.59 -3.22 -2.05
CA PHE A 5 -1.85 -2.68 -0.73
C PHE A 5 -1.87 -3.81 0.27
N LEU A 6 -1.12 -3.67 1.35
CA LEU A 6 -1.18 -4.56 2.51
C LEU A 6 -1.89 -3.80 3.62
N LEU A 7 -3.10 -4.27 3.95
CA LEU A 7 -3.92 -3.75 5.03
C LEU A 7 -3.62 -4.60 6.27
N MET A 8 -3.16 -3.99 7.35
CA MET A 8 -2.54 -4.71 8.45
C MET A 8 -3.20 -4.36 9.78
N SER A 9 -3.47 -5.38 10.58
CA SER A 9 -3.98 -5.25 11.94
C SER A 9 -3.07 -5.98 12.92
N LEU A 10 -2.79 -5.36 14.07
CA LEU A 10 -1.96 -5.95 15.10
C LEU A 10 -2.66 -7.14 15.74
N THR A 11 -1.94 -8.25 15.82
CA THR A 11 -2.33 -9.35 16.70
C THR A 11 -2.12 -8.95 18.16
N GLN A 12 -2.53 -9.82 19.10
CA GLN A 12 -2.24 -9.58 20.51
C GLN A 12 -0.74 -9.51 20.79
N ASP A 13 0.04 -10.40 20.16
CA ASP A 13 1.50 -10.42 20.31
C ASP A 13 2.14 -9.20 19.64
N GLY A 14 1.64 -8.82 18.45
CA GLY A 14 2.08 -7.61 17.76
C GLY A 14 1.86 -6.34 18.59
N ARG A 15 0.75 -6.23 19.33
CA ARG A 15 0.51 -5.11 20.25
C ARG A 15 1.55 -5.03 21.36
N ASN A 16 1.92 -6.17 21.94
CA ASN A 16 2.97 -6.20 22.98
C ASN A 16 4.32 -5.82 22.39
N LEU A 17 4.65 -6.35 21.20
CA LEU A 17 5.88 -6.05 20.49
C LEU A 17 6.00 -4.56 20.16
N MET A 18 4.95 -3.95 19.59
CA MET A 18 4.89 -2.51 19.31
C MET A 18 4.97 -1.64 20.57
N HIS A 19 4.47 -2.12 21.71
CA HIS A 19 4.59 -1.42 22.98
C HIS A 19 6.04 -1.43 23.51
N GLU A 20 6.76 -2.53 23.31
CA GLU A 20 8.17 -2.65 23.70
C GLU A 20 9.11 -1.93 22.72
N ASP A 21 8.86 -2.07 21.41
CA ASP A 21 9.60 -1.44 20.32
C ASP A 21 8.63 -0.86 19.26
N PRO A 22 8.37 0.46 19.32
CA PRO A 22 7.50 1.13 18.35
C PRO A 22 8.01 1.11 16.90
N GLU A 23 9.30 0.83 16.68
CA GLU A 23 9.90 0.82 15.35
C GLU A 23 9.83 -0.56 14.68
N VAL A 24 9.35 -1.60 15.37
CA VAL A 24 9.40 -2.98 14.88
C VAL A 24 8.73 -3.17 13.52
N ILE A 25 7.63 -2.45 13.24
CA ILE A 25 6.96 -2.52 11.94
C ILE A 25 7.79 -1.89 10.81
N LEU A 26 8.55 -0.83 11.11
CA LEU A 26 9.47 -0.21 10.15
C LEU A 26 10.63 -1.16 9.87
N HIS A 27 11.25 -1.72 10.91
CA HIS A 27 12.33 -2.70 10.76
C HIS A 27 11.87 -3.94 10.00
N ALA A 28 10.67 -4.44 10.27
CA ALA A 28 10.10 -5.58 9.56
C ALA A 28 9.87 -5.26 8.07
N ALA A 29 9.31 -4.10 7.74
CA ALA A 29 9.05 -3.70 6.36
C ALA A 29 10.33 -3.46 5.54
N HIS A 30 11.42 -3.04 6.19
CA HIS A 30 12.70 -2.72 5.53
C HIS A 30 13.76 -3.83 5.62
N SER A 31 13.48 -4.93 6.32
CA SER A 31 14.41 -6.08 6.48
C SER A 31 14.13 -7.24 5.53
N SER A 32 13.38 -7.02 4.46
CA SER A 32 13.11 -8.04 3.43
C SER A 32 14.34 -8.25 2.56
N ASP A 33 14.70 -9.52 2.32
CA ASP A 33 15.78 -9.90 1.40
C ASP A 33 15.33 -9.91 -0.07
N LEU A 34 14.02 -9.71 -0.33
CA LEU A 34 13.43 -9.63 -1.67
C LEU A 34 13.80 -8.30 -2.34
N THR A 35 14.85 -8.32 -3.16
CA THR A 35 15.40 -7.14 -3.84
C THR A 35 14.51 -6.57 -4.95
N ASP A 36 13.52 -7.33 -5.40
CA ASP A 36 12.53 -6.94 -6.40
C ASP A 36 11.24 -6.37 -5.79
N VAL A 37 11.11 -6.39 -4.46
CA VAL A 37 9.96 -5.84 -3.73
C VAL A 37 10.35 -4.50 -3.08
N HIS A 38 9.56 -3.47 -3.38
CA HIS A 38 9.83 -2.11 -2.93
C HIS A 38 8.64 -1.59 -2.12
N CYS A 39 8.89 -1.27 -0.84
CA CYS A 39 7.92 -0.58 0.00
C CYS A 39 7.91 0.91 -0.38
N MET A 40 6.80 1.37 -0.96
CA MET A 40 6.63 2.74 -1.43
C MET A 40 6.19 3.70 -0.32
N GLY A 41 5.59 3.16 0.75
CA GLY A 41 5.21 3.92 1.92
C GLY A 41 4.42 3.08 2.91
N LEU A 42 4.60 3.38 4.20
CA LEU A 42 3.94 2.72 5.32
C LEU A 42 3.28 3.80 6.20
N TYR A 43 2.00 3.60 6.50
CA TYR A 43 1.17 4.58 7.19
C TYR A 43 0.42 3.91 8.33
N ALA A 44 0.43 4.53 9.50
CA ALA A 44 -0.57 4.24 10.54
C ALA A 44 -1.89 4.87 10.12
N VAL A 45 -3.00 4.14 10.27
CA VAL A 45 -4.32 4.61 9.83
C VAL A 45 -5.34 4.47 10.95
N LEU A 46 -6.38 5.30 10.90
CA LEU A 46 -7.48 5.27 11.86
C LEU A 46 -8.70 4.65 11.16
N GLY A 47 -8.95 3.37 11.40
CA GLY A 47 -10.03 2.63 10.77
C GLY A 47 -10.05 1.16 11.16
N ASN A 48 -10.44 0.30 10.23
CA ASN A 48 -10.52 -1.15 10.46
C ASN A 48 -9.14 -1.85 10.52
N TYR A 49 -8.09 -1.13 10.12
CA TYR A 49 -6.71 -1.59 10.09
C TYR A 49 -5.87 -0.61 10.90
N ASP A 50 -4.77 -1.09 11.46
CA ASP A 50 -3.82 -0.26 12.20
C ASP A 50 -2.80 0.38 11.26
N PHE A 51 -2.43 -0.34 10.18
CA PHE A 51 -1.48 0.13 9.20
C PHE A 51 -1.88 -0.20 7.76
N ILE A 52 -1.39 0.61 6.82
CA ILE A 52 -1.44 0.33 5.39
C ILE A 52 -0.03 0.53 4.82
N THR A 53 0.44 -0.42 4.02
CA THR A 53 1.62 -0.22 3.17
C THR A 53 1.29 -0.40 1.70
N VAL A 54 1.94 0.39 0.86
CA VAL A 54 1.93 0.26 -0.60
C VAL A 54 3.26 -0.36 -1.00
N LEU A 55 3.22 -1.44 -1.76
CA LEU A 55 4.43 -2.04 -2.30
C LEU A 55 4.33 -2.29 -3.81
N GLU A 56 5.48 -2.20 -4.46
CA GLU A 56 5.68 -2.67 -5.81
C GLU A 56 6.40 -4.02 -5.79
N ALA A 57 5.88 -4.98 -6.55
CA ALA A 57 6.47 -6.30 -6.70
C ALA A 57 6.34 -6.76 -8.16
N PRO A 58 7.19 -7.70 -8.64
CA PRO A 58 7.10 -8.20 -10.00
C PRO A 58 5.83 -9.02 -10.26
N ASP A 59 5.39 -9.82 -9.28
CA ASP A 59 4.26 -10.75 -9.39
C ASP A 59 3.55 -10.96 -8.03
N ASN A 60 2.50 -11.79 -8.04
CA ASN A 60 1.69 -12.06 -6.83
C ASN A 60 2.48 -12.88 -5.82
N GLU A 61 3.33 -13.78 -6.28
CA GLU A 61 4.16 -14.68 -5.47
C GLU A 61 5.19 -13.89 -4.65
N ALA A 62 5.85 -12.90 -5.24
CA ALA A 62 6.76 -12.00 -4.56
C ALA A 62 6.03 -11.17 -3.48
N ALA A 63 4.86 -10.60 -3.81
CA ALA A 63 4.04 -9.86 -2.85
C ALA A 63 3.55 -10.74 -1.69
N ALA A 64 3.12 -11.97 -1.97
CA ALA A 64 2.67 -12.92 -0.96
C ALA A 64 3.80 -13.34 -0.01
N ARG A 65 5.02 -13.58 -0.53
CA ARG A 65 6.19 -13.87 0.30
C ARG A 65 6.52 -12.70 1.23
N PHE A 66 6.56 -11.48 0.70
CA PHE A 66 6.79 -10.28 1.51
C PHE A 66 5.72 -10.12 2.60
N SER A 67 4.44 -10.31 2.26
CA SER A 67 3.34 -10.26 3.23
C SER A 67 3.50 -11.29 4.36
N LEU A 68 3.95 -12.51 4.05
CA LEU A 68 4.19 -13.54 5.08
C LEU A 68 5.35 -13.15 6.00
N GLU A 69 6.47 -12.71 5.43
CA GLU A 69 7.64 -12.28 6.20
C GLU A 69 7.31 -11.12 7.14
N LEU A 70 6.60 -10.10 6.63
CA LEU A 70 6.19 -8.93 7.39
C LEU A 70 5.25 -9.31 8.54
N GLY A 71 4.25 -10.16 8.26
CA GLY A 71 3.29 -10.63 9.26
C GLY A 71 3.95 -11.34 10.43
N VAL A 72 4.91 -12.23 10.14
CA VAL A 72 5.68 -12.95 11.17
C VAL A 72 6.57 -12.02 11.97
N LYS A 73 7.31 -11.11 11.30
CA LYS A 73 8.28 -10.23 11.97
C LYS A 73 7.63 -9.15 12.83
N ALA A 74 6.51 -8.60 12.40
CA ALA A 74 5.83 -7.50 13.09
C ALA A 74 4.59 -7.94 13.92
N GLY A 75 4.22 -9.22 13.87
CA GLY A 75 3.04 -9.72 14.58
C GLY A 75 1.72 -9.12 14.07
N VAL A 76 1.59 -8.95 12.75
CA VAL A 76 0.40 -8.38 12.12
C VAL A 76 -0.33 -9.41 11.26
N GLU A 77 -1.66 -9.37 11.31
CA GLU A 77 -2.51 -10.01 10.31
C GLU A 77 -2.57 -9.11 9.08
N ILE A 78 -2.33 -9.69 7.90
CA ILE A 78 -2.24 -8.93 6.66
C ILE A 78 -3.29 -9.39 5.66
N HIS A 79 -4.02 -8.42 5.11
CA HIS A 79 -4.85 -8.58 3.93
C HIS A 79 -4.17 -7.93 2.73
N THR A 80 -3.65 -8.75 1.81
CA THR A 80 -2.96 -8.29 0.60
C THR A 80 -3.93 -8.10 -0.56
N VAL A 81 -3.96 -6.89 -1.14
CA VAL A 81 -4.86 -6.48 -2.22
C VAL A 81 -4.05 -6.06 -3.45
N PRO A 82 -4.09 -6.82 -4.56
CA PRO A 82 -3.55 -6.37 -5.83
C PRO A 82 -4.32 -5.14 -6.32
N ALA A 83 -3.59 -4.13 -6.78
CA ALA A 83 -4.16 -2.86 -7.20
C ALA A 83 -3.84 -2.52 -8.65
N VAL A 84 -4.86 -2.03 -9.33
CA VAL A 84 -4.75 -1.42 -10.65
C VAL A 84 -5.03 0.06 -10.48
N PRO A 85 -4.07 0.96 -10.77
CA PRO A 85 -4.33 2.39 -10.76
C PRO A 85 -5.50 2.74 -11.67
N VAL A 86 -6.37 3.64 -11.23
CA VAL A 86 -7.56 4.04 -11.98
C VAL A 86 -7.22 4.51 -13.40
N SER A 87 -6.09 5.20 -13.56
CA SER A 87 -5.56 5.64 -14.86
C SER A 87 -5.30 4.50 -15.87
N ARG A 88 -5.25 3.25 -15.41
CA ARG A 88 -5.04 2.05 -16.24
C ARG A 88 -6.31 1.21 -16.44
N LEU A 89 -7.46 1.59 -15.88
CA LEU A 89 -8.69 0.77 -15.97
C LEU A 89 -9.25 0.71 -17.40
N ASP A 90 -9.10 1.77 -18.17
CA ASP A 90 -9.57 1.85 -19.55
C ASP A 90 -8.54 2.65 -20.37
N HIS A 91 -8.19 2.15 -21.55
CA HIS A 91 -7.24 2.79 -22.47
C HIS A 91 -7.62 4.23 -22.88
N ARG A 92 -8.89 4.61 -22.70
CA ARG A 92 -9.38 5.98 -22.96
C ARG A 92 -9.09 6.94 -21.82
N ILE A 93 -8.74 6.44 -20.63
CA ILE A 93 -8.38 7.30 -19.50
C ILE A 93 -6.99 7.88 -19.76
N GLN A 94 -6.96 9.19 -20.00
CA GLN A 94 -5.71 9.95 -20.16
C GLN A 94 -5.55 10.81 -18.91
N TRP A 95 -4.70 10.36 -17.99
CA TRP A 95 -4.39 11.06 -16.75
C TRP A 95 -2.89 11.07 -16.47
N PRO A 96 -2.27 12.24 -16.15
CA PRO A 96 -2.90 13.56 -16.08
C PRO A 96 -3.38 14.05 -17.46
N PRO A 97 -4.34 15.00 -17.50
CA PRO A 97 -4.80 15.58 -18.76
C PRO A 97 -3.63 16.21 -19.52
N THR A 98 -3.62 16.03 -20.83
CA THR A 98 -2.69 16.71 -21.74
C THR A 98 -3.29 18.03 -22.24
N GLU A 99 -2.50 18.88 -22.89
CA GLU A 99 -2.99 20.14 -23.49
C GLU A 99 -4.14 19.92 -24.49
N ASP A 100 -4.19 18.76 -25.15
CA ASP A 100 -5.22 18.38 -26.11
C ASP A 100 -6.46 17.70 -25.48
N SER A 101 -6.44 17.46 -24.16
CA SER A 101 -7.57 16.83 -23.47
C SER A 101 -8.78 17.78 -23.43
N PRO A 102 -10.02 17.28 -23.61
CA PRO A 102 -11.20 18.12 -23.44
C PRO A 102 -11.20 18.76 -22.04
N PRO A 103 -11.65 20.02 -21.92
CA PRO A 103 -11.67 20.70 -20.63
C PRO A 103 -12.48 19.89 -19.62
N ILE A 104 -11.99 19.86 -18.38
CA ILE A 104 -12.70 19.22 -17.27
C ILE A 104 -14.09 19.88 -17.19
N PRO A 105 -15.20 19.10 -17.20
CA PRO A 105 -16.53 19.69 -17.15
C PRO A 105 -16.65 20.59 -15.92
N LYS A 106 -17.30 21.75 -16.07
CA LYS A 106 -17.45 22.76 -15.01
C LYS A 106 -18.07 22.23 -13.72
N GLU A 107 -18.81 21.12 -13.78
CA GLU A 107 -19.39 20.44 -12.61
C GLU A 107 -18.33 19.75 -11.71
N PHE A 108 -17.13 19.52 -12.23
CA PHE A 108 -15.96 18.97 -11.53
C PHE A 108 -14.83 19.99 -11.34
N GLU A 109 -14.99 21.22 -11.86
CA GLU A 109 -14.18 22.35 -11.42
C GLU A 109 -14.70 22.71 -10.03
N ASP A 110 -13.85 22.59 -9.01
CA ASP A 110 -14.21 22.92 -7.62
C ASP A 110 -14.93 24.28 -7.57
N ASP A 111 -16.07 24.32 -6.88
CA ASP A 111 -16.79 25.53 -6.45
C ASP A 111 -15.95 26.25 -5.37
N ASP A 112 -14.67 26.50 -5.65
CA ASP A 112 -13.78 27.30 -4.82
C ASP A 112 -14.13 28.77 -5.09
N SER A 113 -15.17 29.23 -4.39
CA SER A 113 -15.55 30.64 -4.22
C SER A 113 -15.99 30.89 -2.77
#